data_AF-A0A3E2TJQ1-F1
#
_entry.id   AF-A0A3E2TJQ1-F1
#
_cell.length_a   1.000
_cell.length_b   1.000
_cell.length_c   1.000
_cell.angle_alpha   90.00
_cell.angle_beta   90.00
_cell.angle_gamma   90.00
#
_symmetry.space_group_name_H-M   'P 1'
#
loop_
_entity.id
_entity.type
_entity.pdbx_description
1 polymer ?
#
loop_
_entity_poly.entity_id
_entity_poly.type
_entity_poly.pdbx_seq_one_letter_code
_entity_poly.pdbx_strand_id
1 'polypeptide(L)'
;MSSYTEKISDKIKDFDSHKVFFANDFLDIASYETARKTLNRMVNERKIKRVVDGFYYNPRYSELIGEYEAVSIHELALAIARKYNWNIAPYNSTALNLLGLSTQVPTHYKYISSGRYKEYKIGDTVLEFKKVNPGEIANMSLKTATVIQAIKSLGKENITNEVMQKIRENLSEKERTDLMNESKSVPSWIYEVIREISEGENE
;
A
#
# COMPACT_ATOMS: atom_id res chain seq x y z
N MET A 1 24.85 -24.70 -13.30
CA MET A 1 24.22 -23.37 -13.30
C MET A 1 22.78 -23.54 -12.85
N SER A 2 22.29 -22.79 -11.86
CA SER A 2 20.88 -22.90 -11.48
C SER A 2 19.98 -22.38 -12.61
N SER A 3 18.87 -23.07 -12.84
CA SER A 3 17.90 -22.69 -13.87
C SER A 3 17.23 -21.35 -13.51
N TYR A 4 16.70 -20.62 -14.50
CA TYR A 4 15.92 -19.40 -14.21
C TYR A 4 14.78 -19.65 -13.23
N THR A 5 14.18 -20.84 -13.25
CA THR A 5 13.14 -21.26 -12.31
C THR A 5 13.61 -21.25 -10.87
N GLU A 6 14.80 -21.81 -10.61
CA GLU A 6 15.37 -21.90 -9.26
C GLU A 6 15.70 -20.50 -8.75
N LYS A 7 16.39 -19.68 -9.56
CA LYS A 7 16.73 -18.30 -9.18
C LYS A 7 15.49 -17.44 -8.88
N ILE A 8 14.45 -17.55 -9.71
CA ILE A 8 13.18 -16.84 -9.49
C ILE A 8 12.51 -17.36 -8.22
N SER A 9 12.49 -18.67 -8.01
CA SER A 9 11.88 -19.27 -6.82
C SER A 9 12.61 -18.85 -5.54
N ASP A 10 13.94 -18.78 -5.55
CA ASP A 10 14.71 -18.37 -4.37
C ASP A 10 14.49 -16.90 -4.07
N LYS A 11 14.50 -16.02 -5.08
CA LYS A 11 14.15 -14.61 -4.91
C LYS A 11 12.73 -14.40 -4.36
N ILE A 12 11.77 -15.27 -4.71
CA ILE A 12 10.41 -15.23 -4.14
C ILE A 12 10.40 -15.64 -2.67
N LYS A 13 11.25 -16.60 -2.24
CA LYS A 13 11.34 -17.01 -0.82
C LYS A 13 11.95 -15.92 0.05
N ASP A 14 12.83 -15.10 -0.52
CA ASP A 14 13.46 -13.96 0.16
C ASP A 14 12.52 -12.75 0.32
N PHE A 15 11.36 -12.77 -0.35
CA PHE A 15 10.34 -11.75 -0.14
C PHE A 15 9.59 -11.97 1.16
N ASP A 16 9.12 -10.89 1.77
CA ASP A 16 8.07 -10.98 2.80
C ASP A 16 6.89 -11.76 2.22
N SER A 17 6.35 -12.68 3.02
CA SER A 17 5.15 -13.47 2.75
C SER A 17 3.96 -12.70 2.16
N HIS A 18 3.83 -11.40 2.44
CA HIS A 18 2.72 -10.58 1.95
C HIS A 18 3.01 -9.82 0.66
N LYS A 19 4.27 -9.83 0.19
CA LYS A 19 4.69 -9.02 -0.94
C LYS A 19 4.00 -9.46 -2.23
N VAL A 20 3.35 -8.51 -2.88
CA VAL A 20 2.86 -8.68 -4.26
C VAL A 20 3.99 -8.33 -5.23
N PHE A 21 4.21 -9.19 -6.21
CA PHE A 21 5.27 -9.07 -7.22
C PHE A 21 4.76 -9.29 -8.64
N PHE A 22 5.54 -8.84 -9.61
CA PHE A 22 5.26 -8.93 -11.04
C PHE A 22 6.53 -9.25 -11.82
N ALA A 23 6.40 -9.56 -13.12
CA ALA A 23 7.53 -10.03 -13.93
C ALA A 23 8.75 -9.09 -13.92
N ASN A 24 8.55 -7.77 -13.80
CA ASN A 24 9.67 -6.82 -13.81
C ASN A 24 10.54 -6.92 -12.55
N ASP A 25 10.04 -7.49 -11.45
CA ASP A 25 10.81 -7.70 -10.22
C ASP A 25 11.94 -8.73 -10.41
N PHE A 26 12.03 -9.38 -11.58
CA PHE A 26 12.99 -10.45 -11.92
C PHE A 26 13.84 -10.13 -13.16
N LEU A 27 13.89 -8.88 -13.61
CA LEU A 27 14.67 -8.49 -14.80
C LEU A 27 16.19 -8.59 -14.62
N ASP A 28 16.65 -8.60 -13.37
CA ASP A 28 18.02 -8.91 -12.97
C ASP A 28 18.37 -10.40 -13.14
N ILE A 29 17.34 -11.26 -13.27
CA ILE A 29 17.50 -12.71 -13.40
C ILE A 29 17.24 -13.17 -14.84
N ALA A 30 16.17 -12.69 -15.48
CA ALA A 30 15.73 -13.16 -16.80
C ALA A 30 15.00 -12.08 -17.60
N SER A 31 14.82 -12.31 -18.91
CA SER A 31 13.97 -11.42 -19.73
C SER A 31 12.53 -11.39 -19.22
N TYR A 32 11.80 -10.31 -19.55
CA TYR A 32 10.40 -10.15 -19.16
C TYR A 32 9.52 -11.36 -19.53
N GLU A 33 9.64 -11.86 -20.75
CA GLU A 33 8.88 -12.99 -21.28
C GLU A 33 9.21 -14.28 -20.52
N THR A 34 10.50 -14.48 -20.20
CA THR A 34 10.97 -15.66 -19.46
C THR A 34 10.47 -15.63 -18.02
N ALA A 35 10.57 -14.48 -17.35
CA ALA A 35 10.03 -14.28 -16.01
C ALA A 35 8.51 -14.49 -16.00
N ARG A 36 7.78 -13.86 -16.93
CA ARG A 36 6.32 -14.02 -17.05
C ARG A 36 5.89 -15.46 -17.28
N LYS A 37 6.54 -16.19 -18.21
CA LYS A 37 6.26 -17.61 -18.47
C LYS A 37 6.56 -18.48 -17.24
N THR A 38 7.66 -18.20 -16.55
CA THR A 38 8.05 -18.93 -15.33
C THR A 38 7.03 -18.73 -14.22
N LEU A 39 6.62 -17.48 -13.95
CA LEU A 39 5.59 -17.16 -12.96
C LEU A 39 4.25 -17.82 -13.29
N ASN A 40 3.83 -17.78 -14.57
CA ASN A 40 2.61 -18.48 -15.02
C ASN A 40 2.69 -19.99 -14.74
N ARG A 41 3.83 -20.63 -15.03
CA ARG A 41 4.03 -22.05 -14.74
C ARG A 41 3.98 -22.32 -13.24
N MET A 42 4.61 -21.49 -12.41
CA MET A 42 4.55 -21.63 -10.94
C MET A 42 3.12 -21.50 -10.39
N VAL A 43 2.28 -20.65 -10.99
CA VAL A 43 0.84 -20.59 -10.68
C VAL A 43 0.13 -21.90 -11.05
N ASN A 44 0.38 -22.44 -12.25
CA ASN A 44 -0.22 -23.71 -12.69
C ASN A 44 0.20 -24.88 -11.78
N GLU A 45 1.43 -24.86 -11.29
CA GLU A 45 1.99 -25.81 -10.31
C GLU A 45 1.53 -25.52 -8.87
N ARG A 46 0.68 -24.51 -8.64
CA ARG A 46 0.16 -24.08 -7.31
C ARG A 46 1.24 -23.67 -6.30
N LYS A 47 2.44 -23.29 -6.76
CA LYS A 47 3.55 -22.82 -5.91
C LYS A 47 3.38 -21.38 -5.44
N ILE A 48 2.68 -20.58 -6.23
CA ILE A 48 2.30 -19.19 -5.93
C ILE A 48 0.86 -18.98 -6.39
N LYS A 49 0.23 -17.89 -5.95
CA LYS A 49 -1.11 -17.51 -6.39
C LYS A 49 -1.08 -16.25 -7.26
N ARG A 50 -1.97 -16.20 -8.26
CA ARG A 50 -2.23 -14.98 -9.04
C ARG A 50 -3.33 -14.18 -8.33
N VAL A 51 -3.11 -12.89 -8.14
CA VAL A 51 -4.09 -11.99 -7.52
C VAL A 51 -5.01 -11.41 -8.59
N VAL A 52 -4.41 -10.77 -9.57
CA VAL A 52 -5.01 -10.26 -10.80
C VAL A 52 -4.01 -10.46 -11.94
N ASP A 53 -4.40 -10.22 -13.19
CA ASP A 53 -3.50 -10.52 -14.30
C ASP A 53 -2.17 -9.75 -14.22
N GLY A 54 -1.06 -10.50 -14.28
CA GLY A 54 0.29 -9.97 -14.20
C GLY A 54 0.77 -9.58 -12.80
N PHE A 55 0.06 -9.95 -11.74
CA PHE A 55 0.45 -9.76 -10.33
C PHE A 55 0.26 -11.05 -9.52
N TYR A 56 1.26 -11.37 -8.71
CA TYR A 56 1.39 -12.64 -8.01
C TYR A 56 1.80 -12.42 -6.56
N TYR A 57 1.52 -13.39 -5.71
CA TYR A 57 2.01 -13.42 -4.33
C TYR A 57 2.27 -14.87 -3.89
N ASN A 58 3.10 -15.03 -2.85
CA ASN A 58 3.40 -16.31 -2.26
C ASN A 58 2.63 -16.47 -0.94
N PRO A 59 1.47 -17.15 -0.94
CA PRO A 59 0.65 -17.24 0.27
C PRO A 59 1.33 -18.09 1.33
N ARG A 60 1.35 -17.60 2.57
CA ARG A 60 1.74 -18.39 3.73
C ARG A 60 0.54 -19.20 4.23
N TYR A 61 0.78 -20.43 4.65
CA TYR A 61 -0.25 -21.21 5.34
C TYR A 61 -0.36 -20.73 6.78
N SER A 62 -1.57 -20.44 7.24
CA SER A 62 -1.85 -20.03 8.61
C SER A 62 -2.56 -21.14 9.36
N GLU A 63 -1.87 -21.72 10.34
CA GLU A 63 -2.42 -22.78 11.19
C GLU A 63 -3.65 -22.32 11.98
N LEU A 64 -3.74 -21.03 12.31
CA LEU A 64 -4.84 -20.43 13.06
C LEU A 64 -6.17 -20.52 12.31
N ILE A 65 -6.15 -20.31 11.00
CA ILE A 65 -7.35 -20.32 10.13
C ILE A 65 -7.50 -21.62 9.35
N GLY A 66 -6.49 -22.51 9.39
CA GLY A 66 -6.51 -23.77 8.64
C GLY A 66 -6.48 -23.59 7.12
N GLU A 67 -6.01 -22.43 6.64
CA GLU A 67 -5.96 -22.11 5.21
C GLU A 67 -4.79 -21.17 4.87
N TYR A 68 -4.58 -20.97 3.57
CA TYR A 68 -3.58 -20.05 3.04
C TYR A 68 -4.07 -18.61 3.15
N GLU A 69 -3.20 -17.72 3.64
CA GLU A 69 -3.51 -16.30 3.82
C GLU A 69 -4.00 -15.64 2.52
N ALA A 70 -5.03 -14.81 2.67
CA ALA A 70 -5.50 -13.93 1.62
C ALA A 70 -4.44 -12.85 1.33
N VAL A 71 -4.42 -12.36 0.09
CA VAL A 71 -3.52 -11.27 -0.29
C VAL A 71 -3.93 -9.96 0.39
N SER A 72 -2.95 -9.19 0.83
CA SER A 72 -3.18 -7.80 1.24
C SER A 72 -3.55 -6.93 0.04
N ILE A 73 -4.74 -6.33 0.07
CA ILE A 73 -5.18 -5.39 -0.96
C ILE A 73 -4.32 -4.12 -0.98
N HIS A 74 -3.79 -3.72 0.18
CA HIS A 74 -2.82 -2.63 0.26
C HIS A 74 -1.54 -2.97 -0.49
N GLU A 75 -0.97 -4.17 -0.29
CA GLU A 75 0.23 -4.61 -1.02
C GLU A 75 -0.02 -4.73 -2.53
N LEU A 76 -1.20 -5.18 -2.95
CA LEU A 76 -1.58 -5.15 -4.35
C LEU A 76 -1.59 -3.72 -4.90
N ALA A 77 -2.14 -2.77 -4.15
CA ALA A 77 -2.17 -1.37 -4.56
C ALA A 77 -0.76 -0.79 -4.72
N LEU A 78 0.13 -1.09 -3.76
CA LEU A 78 1.54 -0.70 -3.82
C LEU A 78 2.25 -1.33 -5.02
N ALA A 79 2.06 -2.63 -5.27
CA ALA A 79 2.70 -3.30 -6.41
C ALA A 79 2.23 -2.72 -7.76
N ILE A 80 0.94 -2.39 -7.90
CA ILE A 80 0.41 -1.71 -9.09
C ILE A 80 1.07 -0.34 -9.27
N ALA A 81 1.16 0.44 -8.19
CA ALA A 81 1.83 1.73 -8.21
C ALA A 81 3.31 1.60 -8.61
N ARG A 82 4.06 0.64 -8.05
CA ARG A 82 5.45 0.36 -8.44
C ARG A 82 5.57 0.01 -9.93
N LYS A 83 4.70 -0.87 -10.44
CA LYS A 83 4.76 -1.35 -11.83
C LYS A 83 4.55 -0.23 -12.85
N TYR A 84 3.64 0.70 -12.55
CA TYR A 84 3.28 1.79 -13.45
C TYR A 84 3.89 3.13 -13.08
N ASN A 85 4.78 3.16 -12.08
CA ASN A 85 5.40 4.36 -11.54
C ASN A 85 4.38 5.44 -11.15
N TRP A 86 3.34 5.03 -10.40
CA TRP A 86 2.32 5.94 -9.90
C TRP A 86 2.63 6.33 -8.45
N ASN A 87 2.39 7.59 -8.13
CA ASN A 87 2.19 8.00 -6.74
C ASN A 87 0.75 7.69 -6.38
N ILE A 88 0.54 7.14 -5.18
CA ILE A 88 -0.78 6.81 -4.67
C ILE A 88 -0.91 7.21 -3.21
N ALA A 89 -2.13 7.45 -2.76
CA ALA A 89 -2.45 7.57 -1.35
C ALA A 89 -3.79 6.89 -1.07
N PRO A 90 -3.94 6.18 0.06
CA PRO A 90 -5.22 5.63 0.45
C PRO A 90 -6.23 6.77 0.66
N TYR A 91 -7.50 6.51 0.38
CA TYR A 91 -8.56 7.50 0.42
C TYR A 91 -9.72 7.05 1.32
N ASN A 92 -10.36 8.00 2.00
CA ASN A 92 -11.51 7.80 2.88
C ASN A 92 -11.29 6.66 3.90
N SER A 93 -12.23 5.72 3.95
CA SER A 93 -12.23 4.60 4.91
C SER A 93 -10.95 3.77 4.84
N THR A 94 -10.34 3.61 3.66
CA THR A 94 -9.08 2.88 3.54
C THR A 94 -7.90 3.63 4.16
N ALA A 95 -7.87 4.98 4.16
CA ALA A 95 -6.85 5.73 4.90
C ALA A 95 -7.05 5.61 6.42
N LEU A 96 -8.31 5.71 6.88
CA LEU A 96 -8.65 5.57 8.30
C LEU A 96 -8.30 4.17 8.82
N ASN A 97 -8.63 3.12 8.07
CA ASN A 97 -8.35 1.74 8.44
C ASN A 97 -6.84 1.47 8.53
N LEU A 98 -6.04 1.98 7.57
CA LEU A 98 -4.59 1.81 7.58
C LEU A 98 -3.88 2.52 8.74
N LEU A 99 -4.51 3.53 9.36
CA LEU A 99 -3.99 4.20 10.56
C LEU A 99 -4.65 3.70 11.87
N GLY A 100 -5.46 2.63 11.81
CA GLY A 100 -6.18 2.14 12.99
C GLY A 100 -7.25 3.09 13.54
N LEU A 101 -7.63 4.11 12.76
CA LEU A 101 -8.70 5.07 13.10
C LEU A 101 -10.10 4.50 12.79
N SER A 102 -10.16 3.37 12.09
CA SER A 102 -11.39 2.61 11.85
C SER A 102 -11.10 1.11 11.86
N THR A 103 -11.96 0.36 12.54
CA THR A 103 -11.92 -1.12 12.60
C THR A 103 -12.70 -1.78 11.46
N GLN A 104 -13.43 -1.01 10.65
CA GLN A 104 -14.21 -1.55 9.55
C GLN A 104 -13.28 -2.03 8.44
N VAL A 105 -13.33 -3.33 8.15
CA VAL A 105 -12.63 -3.91 6.99
C VAL A 105 -13.34 -3.46 5.71
N PRO A 106 -12.71 -2.66 4.83
CA PRO A 106 -13.37 -2.18 3.62
C PRO A 106 -13.57 -3.32 2.62
N THR A 107 -14.77 -3.47 2.07
CA THR A 107 -14.98 -4.27 0.84
C THR A 107 -14.63 -3.46 -0.42
N HIS A 108 -14.40 -2.16 -0.27
CA HIS A 108 -14.00 -1.25 -1.34
C HIS A 108 -12.82 -0.40 -0.87
N TYR A 109 -11.63 -0.74 -1.34
CA TYR A 109 -10.40 0.01 -1.11
C TYR A 109 -10.23 1.07 -2.19
N LYS A 110 -10.14 2.33 -1.75
CA LYS A 110 -9.97 3.47 -2.65
C LYS A 110 -8.62 4.12 -2.46
N TYR A 111 -7.95 4.38 -3.58
CA TYR A 111 -6.70 5.13 -3.63
C TYR A 111 -6.86 6.29 -4.60
N ILE A 112 -6.34 7.45 -4.24
CA ILE A 112 -6.06 8.51 -5.21
C ILE A 112 -4.70 8.23 -5.87
N SER A 113 -4.56 8.57 -7.14
CA SER A 113 -3.37 8.23 -7.94
C SER A 113 -2.99 9.33 -8.93
N SER A 114 -1.69 9.51 -9.18
CA SER A 114 -1.18 10.31 -10.29
C SER A 114 -1.38 9.64 -11.66
N GLY A 115 -1.71 8.34 -11.64
CA GLY A 115 -1.99 7.53 -12.82
C GLY A 115 -3.41 7.69 -13.36
N ARG A 116 -3.79 6.76 -14.25
CA ARG A 116 -5.15 6.72 -14.80
C ARG A 116 -6.15 6.15 -13.79
N TYR A 117 -7.43 6.47 -14.01
CA TYR A 117 -8.52 5.74 -13.35
C TYR A 117 -8.44 4.25 -13.67
N LYS A 118 -8.55 3.40 -12.65
CA LYS A 118 -8.56 1.94 -12.84
C LYS A 118 -9.23 1.23 -11.65
N GLU A 119 -10.05 0.23 -11.96
CA GLU A 119 -10.65 -0.66 -10.98
C GLU A 119 -10.15 -2.10 -11.18
N TYR A 120 -9.97 -2.81 -10.08
CA TYR A 120 -9.68 -4.24 -10.00
C TYR A 120 -10.70 -4.91 -9.06
N LYS A 121 -11.27 -6.04 -9.50
CA LYS A 121 -12.14 -6.88 -8.67
C LYS A 121 -11.36 -8.12 -8.21
N ILE A 122 -11.34 -8.36 -6.90
CA ILE A 122 -10.61 -9.44 -6.25
C ILE A 122 -11.60 -10.16 -5.33
N GLY A 123 -12.22 -11.23 -5.83
CA GLY A 123 -13.37 -11.84 -5.16
C GLY A 123 -14.49 -10.80 -5.00
N ASP A 124 -14.97 -10.63 -3.76
CA ASP A 124 -15.99 -9.64 -3.40
C ASP A 124 -15.40 -8.25 -3.07
N THR A 125 -14.07 -8.11 -3.12
CA THR A 125 -13.37 -6.85 -2.81
C THR A 125 -13.07 -6.06 -4.08
N VAL A 126 -13.28 -4.74 -4.01
CA VAL A 126 -12.94 -3.80 -5.08
C VAL A 126 -11.73 -2.96 -4.68
N LEU A 127 -10.75 -2.86 -5.57
CA LEU A 127 -9.63 -1.91 -5.49
C LEU A 127 -9.78 -0.86 -6.59
N GLU A 128 -10.04 0.39 -6.21
CA GLU A 128 -10.25 1.52 -7.10
C GLU A 128 -9.11 2.53 -6.99
N PHE A 129 -8.58 2.95 -8.14
CA PHE A 129 -7.67 4.09 -8.28
C PHE A 129 -8.40 5.25 -8.95
N LYS A 130 -8.52 6.38 -8.26
CA LYS A 130 -9.06 7.63 -8.78
C LYS A 130 -7.93 8.57 -9.16
N LYS A 131 -7.93 9.04 -10.41
CA LYS A 131 -6.94 10.02 -10.88
C LYS A 131 -7.09 11.35 -10.16
N VAL A 132 -5.98 11.89 -9.66
CA VAL A 132 -5.85 13.25 -9.10
C VAL A 132 -4.67 13.98 -9.76
N ASN A 133 -4.55 15.27 -9.48
CA ASN A 133 -3.37 16.01 -9.93
C ASN A 133 -2.13 15.49 -9.18
N PRO A 134 -1.00 15.21 -9.86
CA PRO A 134 0.19 14.69 -9.19
C PRO A 134 0.66 15.54 -8.02
N GLY A 135 0.53 16.86 -8.09
CA GLY A 135 0.91 17.77 -7.00
C GLY A 135 0.20 17.52 -5.66
N GLU A 136 -0.91 16.76 -5.65
CA GLU A 136 -1.61 16.40 -4.41
C GLU A 136 -0.89 15.29 -3.62
N ILE A 137 -0.08 14.45 -4.27
CA ILE A 137 0.50 13.23 -3.66
C ILE A 137 1.93 12.89 -4.08
N ALA A 138 2.51 13.56 -5.09
CA ALA A 138 3.79 13.15 -5.68
C ALA A 138 5.03 13.60 -4.91
N ASN A 139 4.93 14.67 -4.11
CA ASN A 139 6.08 15.28 -3.42
C ASN A 139 6.12 14.95 -1.93
N MET A 140 5.61 13.78 -1.56
CA MET A 140 5.53 13.33 -0.17
C MET A 140 5.63 11.81 -0.10
N SER A 141 6.03 11.30 1.05
CA SER A 141 5.99 9.88 1.35
C SER A 141 4.55 9.35 1.36
N LEU A 142 4.40 8.04 1.13
CA LEU A 142 3.12 7.36 1.25
C LEU A 142 2.52 7.55 2.66
N LYS A 143 3.36 7.55 3.70
CA LYS A 143 2.92 7.72 5.08
C LYS A 143 2.35 9.13 5.30
N THR A 144 3.05 10.17 4.86
CA THR A 144 2.56 11.55 4.90
C THR A 144 1.24 11.69 4.14
N ALA A 145 1.17 11.17 2.91
CA ALA A 145 -0.05 11.21 2.12
C ALA A 145 -1.21 10.50 2.83
N THR A 146 -0.96 9.36 3.47
CA THR A 146 -1.95 8.60 4.24
C THR A 146 -2.50 9.40 5.42
N VAL A 147 -1.63 10.06 6.20
CA VAL A 147 -2.03 10.91 7.33
C VAL A 147 -2.87 12.09 6.84
N ILE A 148 -2.43 12.78 5.79
CA ILE A 148 -3.18 13.90 5.19
C ILE A 148 -4.57 13.44 4.73
N GLN A 149 -4.66 12.30 4.04
CA GLN A 149 -5.95 11.77 3.58
C GLN A 149 -6.85 11.33 4.74
N ALA A 150 -6.30 10.77 5.81
CA ALA A 150 -7.05 10.44 7.02
C ALA A 150 -7.63 11.69 7.70
N ILE A 151 -6.81 12.74 7.89
CA ILE A 151 -7.26 14.02 8.47
C ILE A 151 -8.35 14.64 7.59
N LYS A 152 -8.18 14.65 6.27
CA LYS A 152 -9.21 15.11 5.31
C LYS A 152 -10.50 14.31 5.43
N SER A 153 -10.40 13.01 5.64
CA SER A 153 -11.56 12.10 5.71
C SER A 153 -12.35 12.25 7.00
N LEU A 154 -11.68 12.51 8.13
CA LEU A 154 -12.32 12.84 9.40
C LEU A 154 -12.99 14.22 9.33
N GLY A 155 -12.31 15.18 8.73
CA GLY A 155 -12.73 16.58 8.72
C GLY A 155 -12.46 17.27 10.06
N LYS A 156 -12.41 18.61 10.01
CA LYS A 156 -11.93 19.46 11.11
C LYS A 156 -12.66 19.19 12.45
N GLU A 157 -13.97 19.02 12.40
CA GLU A 157 -14.81 18.85 13.60
C GLU A 157 -14.63 17.50 14.32
N ASN A 158 -14.00 16.52 13.67
CA ASN A 158 -13.83 15.17 14.21
C ASN A 158 -12.38 14.87 14.63
N ILE A 159 -11.47 15.84 14.58
CA ILE A 159 -10.09 15.68 15.07
C ILE A 159 -10.07 15.89 16.59
N THR A 160 -9.97 14.80 17.33
CA THR A 160 -9.85 14.81 18.80
C THR A 160 -8.42 14.50 19.25
N ASN A 161 -8.11 14.75 20.52
CA ASN A 161 -6.82 14.36 21.11
C ASN A 161 -6.56 12.85 20.98
N GLU A 162 -7.59 12.01 21.11
CA GLU A 162 -7.47 10.56 20.92
C GLU A 162 -7.10 10.20 19.47
N VAL A 163 -7.71 10.87 18.49
CA VAL A 163 -7.37 10.68 17.07
C VAL A 163 -5.91 11.08 16.83
N MET A 164 -5.49 12.24 17.33
CA MET A 164 -4.12 12.72 17.14
C MET A 164 -3.11 11.78 17.79
N GLN A 165 -3.42 11.27 18.99
CA GLN A 165 -2.59 10.28 19.67
C GLN A 165 -2.47 8.98 18.88
N LYS A 166 -3.57 8.44 18.34
CA LYS A 166 -3.51 7.25 17.49
C LYS A 166 -2.68 7.46 16.23
N ILE A 167 -2.79 8.62 15.59
CA ILE A 167 -1.94 8.95 14.43
C ILE A 167 -0.46 9.00 14.86
N ARG A 168 -0.17 9.64 16.00
CA ARG A 168 1.19 9.76 16.56
C ARG A 168 1.81 8.39 16.86
N GLU A 169 1.05 7.45 17.43
CA GLU A 169 1.47 6.08 17.71
C GLU A 169 1.79 5.27 16.45
N ASN A 170 1.20 5.64 15.31
CA ASN A 170 1.45 5.02 14.01
C ASN A 170 2.69 5.57 13.30
N LEU A 171 3.39 6.55 13.87
CA LEU A 171 4.51 7.27 13.24
C LEU A 171 5.79 7.13 14.06
N SER A 172 6.86 6.73 13.39
CA SER A 172 8.22 6.86 13.90
C SER A 172 8.67 8.33 13.94
N GLU A 173 9.72 8.63 14.71
CA GLU A 173 10.31 9.99 14.79
C GLU A 173 10.71 10.55 13.42
N LYS A 174 11.26 9.68 12.55
CA LYS A 174 11.59 10.04 11.18
C LYS A 174 10.33 10.40 10.39
N GLU A 175 9.28 9.59 10.48
CA GLU A 175 8.03 9.84 9.76
C GLU A 175 7.32 11.10 10.26
N ARG A 176 7.42 11.45 11.56
CA ARG A 176 6.93 12.74 12.08
C ARG A 176 7.70 13.92 11.49
N THR A 177 9.02 13.80 11.43
CA THR A 177 9.88 14.82 10.80
C THR A 177 9.57 14.98 9.31
N ASP A 178 9.42 13.87 8.58
CA ASP A 178 9.05 13.88 7.16
C ASP A 178 7.65 14.49 6.98
N LEU A 179 6.68 14.12 7.82
CA LEU A 179 5.31 14.65 7.81
C LEU A 179 5.30 16.18 7.97
N MET A 180 6.07 16.76 8.91
CA MET A 180 6.19 18.21 9.06
C MET A 180 6.80 18.89 7.83
N ASN A 181 7.79 18.27 7.22
CA ASN A 181 8.50 18.86 6.08
C ASN A 181 7.71 18.79 4.77
N GLU A 182 7.07 17.64 4.53
CA GLU A 182 6.36 17.33 3.30
C GLU A 182 4.95 17.95 3.25
N SER A 183 4.35 18.28 4.39
CA SER A 183 2.98 18.81 4.48
C SER A 183 2.85 20.33 4.36
N LYS A 184 3.94 21.08 4.12
CA LYS A 184 3.92 22.56 4.11
C LYS A 184 2.97 23.21 3.10
N SER A 185 2.54 22.48 2.07
CA SER A 185 1.64 22.96 1.02
C SER A 185 0.16 22.57 1.23
N VAL A 186 -0.17 21.86 2.30
CA VAL A 186 -1.55 21.47 2.61
C VAL A 186 -2.36 22.68 3.13
N PRO A 187 -3.71 22.63 3.08
CA PRO A 187 -4.56 23.63 3.73
C PRO A 187 -4.13 23.90 5.18
N SER A 188 -4.15 25.17 5.59
CA SER A 188 -3.63 25.62 6.89
C SER A 188 -4.17 24.83 8.07
N TRP A 189 -5.47 24.53 8.10
CA TRP A 189 -6.08 23.77 9.19
C TRP A 189 -5.57 22.33 9.29
N ILE A 190 -5.17 21.70 8.17
CA ILE A 190 -4.56 20.36 8.17
C ILE A 190 -3.13 20.45 8.70
N TYR A 191 -2.41 21.50 8.30
CA TYR A 191 -1.05 21.73 8.77
C TYR A 191 -1.02 21.95 10.29
N GLU A 192 -1.97 22.72 10.85
CA GLU A 192 -2.08 22.88 12.32
C GLU A 192 -2.30 21.55 13.04
N VAL A 193 -3.18 20.68 12.53
CA VAL A 193 -3.37 19.34 13.10
C VAL A 193 -2.07 18.51 13.02
N ILE A 194 -1.35 18.57 11.91
CA ILE A 194 -0.07 17.88 11.74
C ILE A 194 0.99 18.41 12.71
N ARG A 195 1.01 19.73 12.93
CA ARG A 195 1.89 20.39 13.89
C ARG A 195 1.61 19.87 15.30
N GLU A 196 0.36 19.84 15.73
CA GLU A 196 -0.03 19.29 17.05
C GLU A 196 0.31 17.80 17.19
N ILE A 197 0.11 16.99 16.14
CA ILE A 197 0.52 15.57 16.12
C ILE A 197 2.03 15.45 16.33
N SER A 198 2.83 16.32 15.69
CA SER A 198 4.29 16.28 15.72
C SER A 198 4.92 16.90 16.98
N GLU A 199 4.22 17.81 17.67
CA GLU A 199 4.73 18.56 18.82
C GLU A 199 4.53 17.86 20.19
N GLY A 200 3.71 16.81 20.29
CA GLY A 200 3.53 16.09 21.57
C GLY A 200 4.59 15.00 21.77
N GLU A 201 5.35 14.92 22.88
CA GLU A 201 5.17 15.44 24.24
C GLU A 201 6.31 16.39 24.66
N ASN A 202 5.96 17.61 25.07
CA ASN A 202 6.72 18.44 26.01
C ASN A 202 5.75 18.90 27.12
N GLU A 203 5.21 17.95 27.90
CA GLU A 203 4.63 18.21 29.23
C GLU A 203 5.00 17.08 30.17
#